data_AF-A0A2P5HQ56-F1
#
_entry.id   AF-A0A2P5HQ56-F1
#
_cell.length_a   1.000
_cell.length_b   1.000
_cell.length_c   1.000
_cell.angle_alpha   90.00
_cell.angle_beta   90.00
_cell.angle_gamma   90.00
#
_symmetry.space_group_name_H-M   'P 1'
#
loop_
_entity.id
_entity.type
_entity.pdbx_description
1 polymer ?
#
loop_
_entity_poly.entity_id
_entity_poly.type
_entity_poly.pdbx_seq_one_letter_code
_entity_poly.pdbx_strand_id
1 'polypeptide(L)' 'MYFTRFLVAVGLLATSSLACSPGQWGCGNQHGVPGPDGAVYVCNSSGSWVFSAQCNGAPCCTVNADQTNAGCKC' A
#
# COMPACT_ATOMS: atom_id res chain seq x y z
N MET A 1 14.76 -27.68 45.83
CA MET A 1 15.89 -26.90 45.32
C MET A 1 15.70 -26.70 43.81
N TYR A 2 15.73 -25.43 43.36
CA TYR A 2 15.81 -24.91 41.98
C TYR A 2 14.57 -25.09 41.06
N PHE A 3 13.61 -24.15 41.12
CA PHE A 3 13.54 -22.89 40.35
C PHE A 3 13.60 -23.06 38.83
N THR A 4 12.40 -23.25 38.26
CA THR A 4 11.88 -22.71 37.00
C THR A 4 12.81 -21.80 36.20
N ARG A 5 13.12 -22.20 34.96
CA ARG A 5 13.53 -21.28 33.89
C ARG A 5 12.93 -21.71 32.55
N PHE A 6 11.63 -21.47 32.38
CA PHE A 6 11.04 -21.27 31.06
C PHE A 6 11.21 -19.80 30.70
N LEU A 7 12.11 -19.49 29.77
CA LEU A 7 12.13 -18.20 29.08
C LEU A 7 12.31 -18.46 27.59
N VAL A 8 11.22 -18.86 26.95
CA VAL A 8 11.08 -18.79 25.50
C VAL A 8 10.62 -17.36 25.19
N ALA A 9 11.56 -16.48 24.91
CA ALA A 9 11.26 -15.19 24.32
C ALA A 9 11.27 -15.35 22.80
N VAL A 10 10.15 -15.79 22.21
CA VAL A 10 9.93 -15.63 20.78
C VAL A 10 9.61 -14.16 20.54
N GLY A 11 10.62 -13.38 20.18
CA GLY A 11 10.41 -12.04 19.66
C GLY A 11 9.71 -12.12 18.30
N LEU A 12 8.39 -11.92 18.28
CA LEU A 12 7.68 -11.64 17.03
C LEU A 12 8.13 -10.26 16.52
N LEU A 13 9.10 -10.25 15.62
CA LEU A 13 9.30 -9.11 14.73
C LEU A 13 8.14 -9.12 13.74
N ALA A 14 7.01 -8.51 14.13
CA ALA A 14 6.00 -8.11 13.18
C ALA A 14 6.56 -6.93 12.37
N THR A 15 7.44 -7.23 11.42
CA THR A 15 7.65 -6.34 10.28
C THR A 15 6.39 -6.46 9.43
N SER A 16 5.33 -5.75 9.82
CA SER A 16 4.25 -5.43 8.91
C SER A 16 4.88 -4.61 7.78
N SER A 17 5.31 -5.30 6.73
CA SER A 17 5.72 -4.69 5.48
C SER A 17 4.54 -3.87 5.00
N LEU A 18 4.61 -2.55 5.18
CA LEU A 18 3.61 -1.63 4.65
C LEU A 18 3.49 -1.93 3.15
N ALA A 19 2.26 -2.11 2.65
CA ALA A 19 2.04 -2.36 1.23
C ALA A 19 2.43 -1.14 0.36
N CYS A 20 2.51 0.03 1.00
CA CYS A 20 2.87 1.32 0.40
C CYS A 20 3.32 2.33 1.46
N SER A 21 3.96 3.41 1.02
CA SER A 21 4.32 4.53 1.90
C SER A 21 3.14 5.51 2.05
N PRO A 22 2.79 5.97 3.27
CA PRO A 22 1.71 6.93 3.45
C PRO A 22 1.83 8.16 2.55
N GLY A 23 0.72 8.56 1.92
CA GLY A 23 0.69 9.68 0.98
C GLY A 23 1.15 9.33 -0.45
N GLN A 24 1.62 8.10 -0.68
CA GLN A 24 1.89 7.59 -2.02
C GLN A 24 0.57 7.38 -2.78
N TRP A 25 0.60 7.65 -4.08
CA TRP A 25 -0.50 7.47 -5.01
C TRP A 25 -0.16 6.41 -6.04
N GLY A 26 -1.20 5.77 -6.58
CA GLY A 26 -1.00 4.71 -7.56
C GLY A 26 -2.23 4.46 -8.40
N CYS A 27 -2.00 3.89 -9.58
CA CYS A 27 -3.05 3.39 -10.46
C CYS A 27 -3.27 1.91 -10.20
N GLY A 28 -4.53 1.47 -10.12
CA GLY A 28 -4.89 0.07 -9.90
C GLY A 28 -4.28 -0.84 -10.95
N ASN A 29 -3.91 -2.04 -10.52
CA ASN A 29 -3.23 -3.07 -11.33
C ASN A 29 -1.84 -2.66 -11.87
N GLN A 30 -1.26 -1.57 -11.33
CA GLN A 30 0.07 -1.10 -11.71
C GLN A 30 0.96 -0.98 -10.48
N HIS A 31 2.26 -1.25 -10.62
CA HIS A 31 3.26 -1.05 -9.57
C HIS A 31 2.91 -1.68 -8.19
N GLY A 32 2.17 -2.79 -8.18
CA GLY A 32 1.74 -3.46 -6.95
C GLY A 32 0.53 -2.84 -6.25
N VAL A 33 -0.15 -1.88 -6.89
CA VAL A 33 -1.40 -1.27 -6.40
C VAL A 33 -2.58 -2.22 -6.68
N PRO A 34 -3.44 -2.50 -5.69
CA PRO A 34 -4.58 -3.40 -5.85
C PRO A 34 -5.68 -2.79 -6.74
N GLY A 35 -6.60 -3.63 -7.18
CA GLY A 35 -7.82 -3.22 -7.86
C GLY A 35 -7.70 -3.10 -9.38
N PRO A 36 -8.79 -2.68 -10.05
CA PRO A 36 -8.87 -2.70 -11.51
C PRO A 36 -8.07 -1.57 -12.16
N ASP A 37 -7.70 -1.77 -13.42
CA ASP A 37 -7.08 -0.73 -14.23
C ASP A 37 -7.96 0.52 -14.33
N GLY A 38 -7.33 1.69 -14.30
CA GLY A 38 -8.03 2.97 -14.30
C GLY A 38 -8.50 3.45 -12.93
N ALA A 39 -8.40 2.65 -11.87
CA ALA A 39 -8.65 3.10 -10.51
C ALA A 39 -7.46 3.91 -9.96
N VAL A 40 -7.73 4.94 -9.17
CA VAL A 40 -6.74 5.73 -8.43
C VAL A 40 -6.80 5.32 -6.96
N TYR A 41 -5.65 5.02 -6.38
CA TYR A 41 -5.49 4.69 -4.97
C TYR A 41 -4.54 5.66 -4.29
N VAL A 42 -4.79 5.88 -3.00
CA VAL A 42 -3.91 6.63 -2.09
C VAL A 42 -3.55 5.73 -0.92
N CYS A 43 -2.29 5.76 -0.52
CA CYS A 43 -1.81 5.04 0.63
C CYS A 43 -2.13 5.81 1.91
N ASN A 44 -2.89 5.20 2.82
CA ASN A 44 -3.22 5.81 4.11
C ASN A 44 -2.05 5.75 5.11
N SER A 45 -2.22 6.36 6.28
CA SER A 45 -1.22 6.36 7.37
C SER A 45 -0.88 4.97 7.91
N SER A 46 -1.72 3.97 7.65
CA SER A 46 -1.49 2.57 8.03
C SER A 46 -0.74 1.77 6.96
N GLY A 47 -0.29 2.41 5.88
CA GLY A 47 0.42 1.74 4.77
C GLY A 47 -0.47 0.81 3.96
N SER A 48 -1.76 1.13 3.87
CA SER A 48 -2.75 0.39 3.09
C SER A 48 -3.27 1.23 1.94
N TRP A 49 -3.39 0.62 0.76
CA TRP A 49 -4.01 1.24 -0.40
C TRP A 49 -5.50 1.44 -0.17
N VAL A 50 -5.96 2.67 -0.31
CA VAL A 50 -7.37 3.06 -0.21
C VAL A 50 -7.81 3.60 -1.55
N PHE A 51 -8.94 3.11 -2.04
CA PHE A 51 -9.53 3.59 -3.28
C PHE A 51 -9.89 5.07 -3.16
N SER A 52 -9.49 5.87 -4.15
CA SER A 52 -9.77 7.30 -4.21
C SER A 52 -10.75 7.65 -5.32
N ALA A 53 -10.55 7.17 -6.54
CA ALA A 53 -11.39 7.50 -7.69
C ALA A 53 -11.29 6.43 -8.79
N GLN A 54 -12.24 6.40 -9.71
CA GLN A 54 -12.21 5.54 -10.91
C GLN A 54 -12.17 6.42 -12.16
N CYS A 55 -11.13 6.25 -12.98
CA CYS A 55 -11.04 6.84 -14.32
C CYS A 55 -11.76 5.95 -15.35
N ASN A 56 -11.99 6.48 -16.56
CA ASN A 56 -12.63 5.78 -17.69
C ASN A 56 -11.75 4.66 -18.31
N GLY A 57 -11.10 3.85 -17.48
CA GLY A 57 -10.30 2.68 -17.88
C GLY A 57 -8.79 2.88 -17.76
N ALA A 58 -8.04 1.82 -18.12
CA ALA A 58 -6.58 1.73 -18.01
C ALA A 58 -5.79 2.94 -18.55
N PRO A 59 -6.04 3.45 -19.78
CA PRO A 59 -5.20 4.50 -20.36
C PRO A 59 -5.42 5.86 -19.69
N CYS A 60 -6.51 6.03 -18.95
CA CYS A 60 -6.88 7.29 -18.33
C CYS A 60 -6.26 7.48 -16.95
N CYS A 61 -5.69 6.46 -16.30
CA CYS A 61 -5.03 6.66 -15.02
C CYS A 61 -3.55 6.96 -15.23
N THR A 62 -3.08 8.08 -14.69
CA THR A 62 -1.67 8.47 -14.73
C THR A 62 -1.18 8.76 -13.32
N VAL A 63 0.04 8.31 -13.03
CA VAL A 63 0.76 8.58 -11.78
C VAL A 63 2.14 9.16 -12.14
N ASN A 64 2.62 10.13 -11.37
CA ASN A 64 3.98 10.65 -11.54
C ASN A 64 5.04 9.61 -11.11
N ALA A 65 6.27 9.77 -11.59
CA ALA A 65 7.36 8.83 -11.33
C ALA A 65 7.70 8.68 -9.84
N ASP A 66 7.53 9.75 -9.06
CA ASP A 66 7.73 9.80 -7.62
C ASP A 66 6.49 9.36 -6.82
N GLN A 67 5.39 9.00 -7.50
CA GLN A 67 4.16 8.46 -6.90
C GLN A 67 3.57 9.35 -5.80
N THR A 68 3.75 10.67 -5.89
CA THR A 68 3.14 11.65 -4.97
C THR A 68 1.83 12.22 -5.51
N ASN A 69 1.50 11.92 -6.78
CA ASN A 69 0.29 12.37 -7.43
C ASN A 69 -0.19 11.34 -8.46
N ALA A 70 -1.47 10.95 -8.36
CA ALA A 70 -2.15 10.22 -9.40
C ALA A 70 -3.49 10.89 -9.72
N GLY A 71 -3.93 10.74 -10.96
CA GLY A 71 -5.16 11.33 -11.42
C GLY A 71 -5.61 10.78 -12.76
N CYS A 72 -6.82 11.18 -13.14
CA CYS A 72 -7.39 10.82 -14.41
C CYS A 72 -6.94 11.80 -15.49
N LYS A 73 -6.19 11.32 -16.48
CA LYS A 73 -5.76 12.07 -17.65
C LYS A 73 -6.01 11.26 -18.91
N CYS A 74 -7.03 11.69 -19.63
CA CYS A 74 -7.33 11.40 -21.02
C CYS A 74 -7.95 12.70 -21.60
#